data_AF-A0A1H9XPC5-F1
#
_entry.id   AF-A0A1H9XPC5-F1
#
_cell.length_a   1.000
_cell.length_b   1.000
_cell.length_c   1.000
_cell.angle_alpha   90.00
_cell.angle_beta   90.00
_cell.angle_gamma   90.00
#
_symmetry.space_group_name_H-M   'P 1'
#
loop_
_entity.id
_entity.type
_entity.pdbx_description
1 polymer ?
#
loop_
_entity_poly.entity_id
_entity_poly.type
_entity_poly.pdbx_seq_one_letter_code
_entity_poly.pdbx_strand_id
1 'polypeptide(L)'
;MTRSAVARRWALAAVAGVAGLVAHVGVADGAPAVIPTTTAESTPPAQTPAAEPVEAKPVAPAVPSVDKAADLPYNFDLTVTTRLAKLNSDVVIGPGSFRSVIGFLPGPDGRLPLTGDLDLPPAKAAMVAFRFMPVTSTITLTPAGQATGSAVLTIDGTPNANADIDVTLRVDLRVSAVFQDGLPLAVGDGCRTVSPLEIRLRGKVLVVPGSVSTLTSTVTIPPFTGCGTTEDLDPLVTGLVSGPGTGLTNRLVTRPPV
;
A
#
# COMPACT_ATOMS: atom_id res chain seq x y z
N MET A 1 -51.22 -43.08 -14.19
CA MET A 1 -51.50 -41.64 -14.04
C MET A 1 -50.17 -40.94 -13.82
N THR A 2 -49.43 -40.74 -14.90
CA THR A 2 -49.26 -39.51 -15.73
C THR A 2 -48.01 -38.72 -15.32
N ARG A 3 -46.92 -39.02 -16.03
CA ARG A 3 -45.69 -38.23 -16.15
C ARG A 3 -46.00 -36.99 -17.00
N SER A 4 -45.60 -35.80 -16.55
CA SER A 4 -45.58 -34.59 -17.40
C SER A 4 -44.15 -34.13 -17.62
N ALA A 5 -43.68 -34.34 -18.84
CA ALA A 5 -42.50 -33.73 -19.43
C ALA A 5 -42.87 -32.35 -19.99
N VAL A 6 -42.05 -31.33 -19.74
CA VAL A 6 -42.14 -30.05 -20.44
C VAL A 6 -40.85 -29.86 -21.23
N ALA A 7 -40.96 -30.11 -22.53
CA ALA A 7 -39.99 -29.76 -23.54
C ALA A 7 -40.19 -28.30 -23.96
N ARG A 8 -39.12 -27.50 -24.04
CA ARG A 8 -39.12 -26.23 -24.79
C ARG A 8 -37.84 -26.05 -25.59
N ARG A 9 -37.99 -26.45 -26.86
CA ARG A 9 -37.56 -25.82 -28.12
C ARG A 9 -36.31 -24.94 -28.13
N TRP A 10 -35.34 -25.48 -28.86
CA TRP A 10 -34.31 -24.84 -29.68
C TRP A 10 -34.82 -23.63 -30.49
N ALA A 11 -34.00 -22.59 -30.56
CA ALA A 11 -33.96 -21.65 -31.68
C ALA A 11 -32.49 -21.32 -31.97
N LEU A 12 -31.95 -21.90 -33.03
CA LEU A 12 -30.76 -21.42 -33.71
C LEU A 12 -31.13 -20.13 -34.45
N ALA A 13 -30.32 -19.09 -34.28
CA ALA A 13 -30.24 -17.97 -35.23
C ALA A 13 -28.80 -17.90 -35.73
N ALA A 14 -28.64 -18.13 -37.03
CA ALA A 14 -27.42 -17.90 -37.79
C ALA A 14 -27.51 -16.56 -38.54
N VAL A 15 -26.34 -16.11 -39.00
CA VAL A 15 -26.04 -15.30 -40.21
C VAL A 15 -25.39 -13.93 -39.96
N ALA A 16 -24.43 -13.66 -40.86
CA ALA A 16 -23.65 -12.47 -41.18
C ALA A 16 -22.39 -12.26 -40.30
N GLY A 17 -21.14 -12.42 -40.77
CA GLY A 17 -20.60 -12.28 -42.12
C GLY A 17 -19.89 -10.93 -42.24
N VAL A 18 -18.63 -10.84 -41.80
CA VAL A 18 -17.75 -9.70 -42.09
C VAL A 18 -16.39 -10.24 -42.53
N ALA A 19 -16.10 -10.01 -43.82
CA ALA A 19 -14.77 -10.09 -44.43
C ALA A 19 -13.83 -9.11 -43.68
N GLY A 20 -12.61 -9.49 -43.32
CA GLY A 20 -11.53 -9.70 -44.27
C GLY A 20 -10.63 -8.46 -44.29
N LEU A 21 -9.58 -8.46 -43.46
CA LEU A 21 -8.40 -7.62 -43.69
C LEU A 21 -7.17 -8.44 -43.30
N VAL A 22 -6.47 -8.93 -44.32
CA VAL A 22 -5.17 -9.57 -44.24
C VAL A 22 -4.13 -8.45 -44.32
N ALA A 23 -3.34 -8.26 -43.27
CA ALA A 23 -2.14 -7.44 -43.33
C ALA A 23 -0.94 -8.37 -43.63
N HIS A 24 -0.32 -8.15 -44.79
CA HIS A 24 0.85 -8.90 -45.23
C HIS A 24 2.06 -8.61 -44.34
N VAL A 25 2.64 -9.67 -43.82
CA VAL A 25 3.98 -9.72 -43.24
C VAL A 25 4.99 -9.69 -44.38
N GLY A 26 5.83 -8.66 -44.41
CA GLY A 26 7.05 -8.63 -45.23
C GLY A 26 8.25 -9.01 -44.39
N VAL A 27 8.73 -10.24 -44.54
CA VAL A 27 10.07 -10.68 -44.14
C VAL A 27 11.01 -10.42 -45.32
N ALA A 28 12.16 -9.79 -45.07
CA ALA A 28 13.28 -9.81 -46.00
C ALA A 28 14.57 -10.12 -45.20
N ASP A 29 15.18 -11.23 -45.59
CA ASP A 29 16.42 -11.81 -45.07
C ASP A 29 17.68 -11.00 -45.44
N GLY A 30 18.63 -10.98 -44.50
CA GLY A 30 20.02 -11.43 -44.69
C GLY A 30 21.00 -10.75 -45.67
N ALA A 31 21.87 -9.87 -45.11
CA ALA A 31 23.36 -9.80 -45.20
C ALA A 31 24.10 -9.83 -46.59
N PRO A 32 25.39 -9.37 -46.72
CA PRO A 32 26.39 -9.04 -45.69
C PRO A 32 27.17 -7.71 -45.88
N ALA A 33 28.02 -7.43 -44.89
CA ALA A 33 28.90 -6.26 -44.74
C ALA A 33 30.17 -6.27 -45.61
N VAL A 34 30.68 -5.08 -46.00
CA VAL A 34 32.12 -4.72 -46.11
C VAL A 34 32.30 -3.19 -45.96
N ILE A 35 33.25 -2.77 -45.12
CA ILE A 35 33.77 -1.40 -44.82
C ILE A 35 35.00 -1.18 -45.73
N PRO A 36 35.33 0.01 -46.33
CA PRO A 36 36.24 0.97 -45.65
C PRO A 36 36.30 2.45 -46.11
N THR A 37 36.99 3.27 -45.26
CA THR A 37 37.88 4.42 -45.57
C THR A 37 37.26 5.73 -46.12
N THR A 38 37.67 6.99 -45.85
CA THR A 38 38.66 7.69 -44.98
C THR A 38 38.33 9.20 -45.12
N THR A 39 38.83 9.98 -44.15
CA THR A 39 39.30 11.39 -44.26
C THR A 39 38.31 12.53 -44.06
N ALA A 40 38.62 13.32 -43.04
CA ALA A 40 38.12 14.65 -42.77
C ALA A 40 38.85 15.71 -43.63
N GLU A 41 38.12 16.74 -44.06
CA GLU A 41 38.67 17.99 -44.62
C GLU A 41 37.70 19.12 -44.20
N SER A 42 37.98 19.80 -43.08
CA SER A 42 38.77 21.04 -42.92
C SER A 42 38.01 22.30 -43.39
N THR A 43 37.33 22.94 -42.45
CA THR A 43 36.80 24.32 -42.57
C THR A 43 37.69 25.26 -41.73
N PRO A 44 38.28 26.32 -42.30
CA PRO A 44 39.05 27.32 -41.54
C PRO A 44 38.19 28.24 -40.64
N PRO A 45 38.80 28.92 -39.64
CA PRO A 45 38.14 29.31 -38.40
C PRO A 45 37.58 30.74 -38.39
N ALA A 46 36.40 30.92 -37.79
CA ALA A 46 35.88 32.23 -37.42
C ALA A 46 35.94 32.40 -35.88
N GLN A 47 37.05 33.03 -35.48
CA GLN A 47 37.30 33.89 -34.32
C GLN A 47 36.30 33.85 -33.15
N THR A 48 36.83 33.42 -32.00
CA THR A 48 36.30 33.57 -30.65
C THR A 48 36.09 35.04 -30.26
N PRO A 49 34.87 35.47 -29.90
CA PRO A 49 34.67 36.66 -29.09
C PRO A 49 35.01 36.35 -27.62
N ALA A 50 35.78 37.25 -27.02
CA ALA A 50 36.24 37.19 -25.66
C ALA A 50 35.10 36.97 -24.64
N ALA A 51 35.36 36.11 -23.66
CA ALA A 51 34.47 35.85 -22.55
C ALA A 51 34.31 37.12 -21.69
N GLU A 52 33.07 37.60 -21.58
CA GLU A 52 32.67 38.53 -20.52
C GLU A 52 32.73 37.81 -19.16
N PRO A 53 33.20 38.47 -18.10
CA PRO A 53 33.18 37.90 -16.75
C PRO A 53 31.73 37.66 -16.32
N VAL A 54 31.37 36.40 -16.11
CA VAL A 54 30.06 36.03 -15.56
C VAL A 54 30.00 36.54 -14.11
N GLU A 55 29.24 37.62 -13.92
CA GLU A 55 28.87 38.16 -12.62
C GLU A 55 28.18 37.07 -11.79
N ALA A 56 28.80 36.68 -10.68
CA ALA A 56 28.29 35.64 -9.80
C ALA A 56 26.97 36.09 -9.17
N LYS A 57 25.87 35.48 -9.60
CA LYS A 57 24.55 35.63 -8.98
C LYS A 57 24.67 35.29 -7.48
N PRO A 58 24.19 36.14 -6.56
CA PRO A 58 24.23 35.86 -5.14
C PRO A 58 23.50 34.55 -4.83
N VAL A 59 24.24 33.57 -4.32
CA VAL A 59 23.69 32.35 -3.74
C VAL A 59 22.85 32.78 -2.54
N ALA A 60 21.53 32.60 -2.63
CA ALA A 60 20.66 32.75 -1.46
C ALA A 60 21.23 31.87 -0.34
N PRO A 61 21.37 32.40 0.90
CA PRO A 61 21.90 31.60 1.99
C PRO A 61 21.07 30.33 2.10
N ALA A 62 21.75 29.18 2.05
CA ALA A 62 21.15 27.91 2.41
C ALA A 62 20.52 28.10 3.79
N VAL A 63 19.21 27.96 3.88
CA VAL A 63 18.53 27.91 5.17
C VAL A 63 19.21 26.79 5.94
N PRO A 64 19.79 27.05 7.13
CA PRO A 64 20.39 25.99 7.92
C PRO A 64 19.29 24.95 8.15
N SER A 65 19.53 23.72 7.69
CA SER A 65 18.72 22.57 8.07
C SER A 65 18.78 22.49 9.59
N VAL A 66 17.67 22.83 10.24
CA VAL A 66 17.54 22.77 11.69
C VAL A 66 17.90 21.35 12.11
N ASP A 67 18.92 21.24 12.95
CA ASP A 67 19.39 19.98 13.48
C ASP A 67 18.23 19.19 14.09
N LYS A 68 18.18 17.90 13.77
CA LYS A 68 17.20 16.87 14.17
C LYS A 68 17.23 16.53 15.68
N ALA A 69 17.52 17.53 16.53
CA ALA A 69 17.87 17.36 17.93
C ALA A 69 16.74 17.78 18.91
N ALA A 70 15.54 18.08 18.42
CA ALA A 70 14.38 18.46 19.26
C ALA A 70 13.17 17.52 19.11
N ASP A 71 13.39 16.34 18.55
CA ASP A 71 12.36 15.35 18.24
C ASP A 71 11.97 14.55 19.50
N LEU A 72 10.66 14.46 19.79
CA LEU A 72 10.11 13.75 20.95
C LEU A 72 9.70 12.32 20.56
N PRO A 73 10.41 11.27 21.02
CA PRO A 73 10.04 9.89 20.69
C PRO A 73 8.86 9.40 21.53
N TYR A 74 7.87 8.79 20.87
CA TYR A 74 6.76 8.08 21.51
C TYR A 74 6.61 6.69 20.89
N ASN A 75 6.70 5.66 21.73
CA ASN A 75 6.63 4.27 21.31
C ASN A 75 5.34 3.63 21.79
N PHE A 76 4.73 2.81 20.94
CA PHE A 76 3.51 2.08 21.26
C PHE A 76 3.64 0.61 20.88
N ASP A 77 3.04 -0.26 21.69
CA ASP A 77 2.64 -1.60 21.24
C ASP A 77 1.26 -1.50 20.60
N LEU A 78 1.13 -2.04 19.40
CA LEU A 78 -0.05 -1.93 18.58
C LEU A 78 -0.69 -3.32 18.39
N THR A 79 -1.99 -3.40 18.64
CA THR A 79 -2.81 -4.55 18.24
C THR A 79 -3.98 -4.04 17.42
N VAL A 80 -4.14 -4.57 16.22
CA VAL A 80 -5.21 -4.20 15.30
C VAL A 80 -6.21 -5.34 15.24
N THR A 81 -7.45 -5.06 15.61
CA THR A 81 -8.57 -5.97 15.37
C THR A 81 -9.38 -5.43 14.21
N THR A 82 -9.62 -6.25 13.19
CA THR A 82 -10.40 -5.86 12.02
C THR A 82 -11.56 -6.81 11.81
N ARG A 83 -12.68 -6.27 11.34
CA ARG A 83 -13.78 -7.06 10.79
C ARG A 83 -13.82 -6.85 9.29
N LEU A 84 -13.47 -7.87 8.53
CA LEU A 84 -13.49 -7.82 7.07
C LEU A 84 -14.95 -7.66 6.59
N ALA A 85 -15.24 -6.54 5.92
CA ALA A 85 -16.62 -6.12 5.64
C ALA A 85 -17.42 -7.17 4.83
N LYS A 86 -16.81 -7.77 3.81
CA LYS A 86 -17.46 -8.75 2.93
C LYS A 86 -17.58 -10.14 3.56
N LEU A 87 -16.65 -10.50 4.43
CA LEU A 87 -16.55 -11.85 5.00
C LEU A 87 -17.14 -11.93 6.41
N ASN A 88 -17.43 -10.79 7.05
CA ASN A 88 -17.93 -10.69 8.41
C ASN A 88 -17.12 -11.56 9.40
N SER A 89 -15.81 -11.59 9.20
CA SER A 89 -14.86 -12.39 9.96
C SER A 89 -13.86 -11.46 10.64
N ASP A 90 -13.54 -11.76 11.90
CA ASP A 90 -12.60 -10.97 12.68
C ASP A 90 -11.17 -11.49 12.48
N VAL A 91 -10.22 -10.58 12.34
CA VAL A 91 -8.78 -10.87 12.27
C VAL A 91 -8.07 -10.01 13.29
N VAL A 92 -7.17 -10.62 14.06
CA VAL A 92 -6.32 -9.92 15.04
C VAL A 92 -4.89 -9.92 14.52
N ILE A 93 -4.30 -8.73 14.43
CA ILE A 93 -2.93 -8.51 13.98
C ILE A 93 -2.16 -7.89 15.15
N GLY A 94 -1.18 -8.62 15.67
CA GLY A 94 -0.32 -8.14 16.75
C GLY A 94 -0.01 -9.21 17.81
N PRO A 95 0.72 -8.82 18.87
CA PRO A 95 1.22 -7.46 19.11
C PRO A 95 2.34 -7.08 18.12
N GLY A 96 2.29 -5.85 17.62
CA GLY A 96 3.36 -5.20 16.86
C GLY A 96 3.81 -3.89 17.53
N SER A 97 4.62 -3.09 16.86
CA SER A 97 5.13 -1.82 17.39
C SER A 97 4.90 -0.64 16.44
N PHE A 98 4.62 0.53 17.02
CA PHE A 98 4.61 1.80 16.32
C PHE A 98 5.58 2.74 17.04
N ARG A 99 6.70 3.07 16.39
CA ARG A 99 7.71 3.99 16.92
C ARG A 99 7.54 5.32 16.23
N SER A 100 7.15 6.34 16.98
CA SER A 100 6.86 7.65 16.43
C SER A 100 7.77 8.72 17.00
N VAL A 101 7.91 9.79 16.24
CA VAL A 101 8.65 10.98 16.57
C VAL A 101 7.75 12.17 16.29
N ILE A 102 7.59 13.04 17.30
CA ILE A 102 6.89 14.31 17.17
C ILE A 102 7.94 15.41 17.11
N GLY A 103 7.97 16.14 16.01
CA GLY A 103 8.88 17.28 15.84
C GLY A 103 8.44 18.47 16.68
N PHE A 104 9.38 19.36 17.01
CA PHE A 104 9.11 20.50 17.89
C PHE A 104 8.61 21.75 17.15
N LEU A 105 8.86 21.84 15.85
CA LEU A 105 8.45 23.00 15.05
C LEU A 105 7.03 22.79 14.53
N PRO A 106 6.04 23.62 14.93
CA PRO A 106 4.68 23.47 14.42
C PRO A 106 4.61 23.77 12.93
N GLY A 107 3.74 23.04 12.24
CA GLY A 107 3.37 23.31 10.86
C GLY A 107 2.47 24.56 10.72
N PRO A 108 2.10 24.92 9.48
CA PRO A 108 1.22 26.06 9.21
C PRO A 108 -0.16 25.98 9.90
N ASP A 109 -0.60 24.76 10.24
CA ASP A 109 -1.84 24.46 10.96
C ASP A 109 -1.70 24.54 12.49
N GLY A 110 -0.51 24.91 12.99
CA GLY A 110 -0.19 24.95 14.42
C GLY A 110 0.00 23.58 15.06
N ARG A 111 -0.01 22.49 14.28
CA ARG A 111 0.17 21.13 14.77
C ARG A 111 1.63 20.70 14.63
N LEU A 112 2.11 19.87 15.55
CA LEU A 112 3.47 19.34 15.50
C LEU A 112 3.55 18.21 14.46
N PRO A 113 4.55 18.19 13.57
CA PRO A 113 4.71 17.11 12.61
C PRO A 113 4.98 15.79 13.34
N LEU A 114 4.35 14.72 12.88
CA LEU A 114 4.50 13.37 13.42
C LEU A 114 4.93 12.42 12.30
N THR A 115 6.03 11.72 12.52
CA THR A 115 6.49 10.61 11.68
C THR A 115 6.58 9.33 12.49
N GLY A 116 6.42 8.16 11.87
CA GLY A 116 6.62 6.92 12.60
C GLY A 116 6.85 5.69 11.74
N ASP A 117 7.54 4.72 12.33
CA ASP A 117 7.78 3.40 11.77
C ASP A 117 6.80 2.40 12.38
N LEU A 118 6.12 1.66 11.50
CA LEU A 118 5.21 0.58 11.87
C LEU A 118 5.91 -0.76 11.69
N ASP A 119 5.73 -1.66 12.64
CA ASP A 119 6.17 -3.04 12.52
C ASP A 119 5.06 -3.96 13.04
N LEU A 120 4.53 -4.82 12.17
CA LEU A 120 3.43 -5.72 12.48
C LEU A 120 3.81 -7.15 12.14
N PRO A 121 3.58 -8.13 13.04
CA PRO A 121 3.81 -9.52 12.71
C PRO A 121 2.77 -10.02 11.70
N PRO A 122 3.10 -11.08 10.92
CA PRO A 122 2.10 -11.80 10.15
C PRO A 122 0.97 -12.33 11.04
N ALA A 123 -0.26 -12.26 10.55
CA ALA A 123 -1.45 -12.70 11.26
C ALA A 123 -2.13 -13.88 10.56
N LYS A 124 -2.74 -14.79 11.35
CA LYS A 124 -3.62 -15.82 10.81
C LYS A 124 -5.03 -15.28 10.70
N ALA A 125 -5.65 -15.47 9.55
CA ALA A 125 -7.05 -15.13 9.33
C ALA A 125 -7.84 -16.40 9.04
N ALA A 126 -8.95 -16.57 9.77
CA ALA A 126 -9.93 -17.62 9.53
C ALA A 126 -11.26 -16.96 9.15
N MET A 127 -11.83 -17.38 8.03
CA MET A 127 -12.99 -16.74 7.43
C MET A 127 -13.87 -17.77 6.72
N VAL A 128 -15.13 -17.41 6.47
CA VAL A 128 -16.05 -18.26 5.71
C VAL A 128 -16.35 -17.58 4.37
N ALA A 129 -15.62 -17.99 3.33
CA ALA A 129 -15.89 -17.56 1.97
C ALA A 129 -17.25 -18.09 1.48
N PHE A 130 -17.95 -17.28 0.68
CA PHE A 130 -19.29 -17.58 0.16
C PHE A 130 -20.34 -18.03 1.20
N ARG A 131 -20.11 -17.77 2.49
CA ARG A 131 -20.95 -18.17 3.64
C ARG A 131 -21.03 -19.67 3.94
N PHE A 132 -20.32 -20.53 3.21
CA PHE A 132 -20.32 -21.97 3.48
C PHE A 132 -18.93 -22.60 3.42
N MET A 133 -17.90 -21.88 3.00
CA MET A 133 -16.58 -22.43 2.69
C MET A 133 -15.52 -21.90 3.66
N PRO A 134 -15.10 -22.70 4.66
CA PRO A 134 -13.99 -22.37 5.54
C PRO A 134 -12.69 -22.12 4.78
N VAL A 135 -12.09 -20.95 5.02
CA VAL A 135 -10.80 -20.57 4.48
C VAL A 135 -9.90 -20.07 5.61
N THR A 136 -8.67 -20.55 5.64
CA THR A 136 -7.61 -19.97 6.48
C THR A 136 -6.52 -19.38 5.61
N SER A 137 -5.87 -18.32 6.08
CA SER A 137 -4.75 -17.68 5.39
C SER A 137 -3.79 -17.02 6.36
N THR A 138 -2.61 -16.68 5.87
CA THR A 138 -1.68 -15.75 6.52
C THR A 138 -1.76 -14.41 5.81
N ILE A 139 -1.93 -13.35 6.60
CA ILE A 139 -1.91 -11.97 6.15
C ILE A 139 -0.61 -11.31 6.63
N THR A 140 0.03 -10.54 5.76
CA THR A 140 1.18 -9.71 6.12
C THR A 140 0.93 -8.29 5.67
N LEU A 141 1.18 -7.34 6.57
CA LEU A 141 1.12 -5.90 6.31
C LEU A 141 2.53 -5.34 6.36
N THR A 142 3.05 -4.92 5.21
CA THR A 142 4.39 -4.33 5.11
C THR A 142 4.28 -2.82 4.95
N PRO A 143 4.99 -2.00 5.75
CA PRO A 143 4.94 -0.54 5.60
C PRO A 143 5.41 -0.09 4.21
N ALA A 144 4.59 0.72 3.55
CA ALA A 144 4.91 1.39 2.30
C ALA A 144 5.43 2.82 2.58
N GLY A 145 6.54 2.89 3.32
CA GLY A 145 7.15 4.12 3.82
C GLY A 145 6.76 4.46 5.26
N GLN A 146 7.24 5.61 5.74
CA GLN A 146 6.94 6.09 7.08
C GLN A 146 5.50 6.59 7.18
N ALA A 147 4.89 6.34 8.34
CA ALA A 147 3.66 7.01 8.71
C ALA A 147 3.94 8.51 8.86
N THR A 148 3.02 9.34 8.38
CA THR A 148 3.14 10.80 8.42
C THR A 148 1.83 11.42 8.88
N GLY A 149 1.93 12.53 9.60
CA GLY A 149 0.77 13.20 10.15
C GLY A 149 1.15 14.36 11.05
N SER A 150 0.25 14.71 11.94
CA SER A 150 0.49 15.75 12.94
C SER A 150 -0.22 15.47 14.26
N ALA A 151 0.31 16.06 15.32
CA ALA A 151 -0.19 15.89 16.68
C ALA A 151 -0.33 17.25 17.39
N VAL A 152 -1.25 17.31 18.34
CA VAL A 152 -1.28 18.37 19.36
C VAL A 152 -1.02 17.70 20.70
N LEU A 153 0.09 18.08 21.34
CA LEU A 153 0.50 17.53 22.61
C LEU A 153 -0.09 18.36 23.75
N THR A 154 -0.80 17.69 24.65
CA THR A 154 -1.41 18.30 25.82
C THR A 154 -0.82 17.67 27.08
N ILE A 155 -0.06 18.47 27.83
CA ILE A 155 0.61 18.04 29.07
C ILE A 155 -0.13 18.65 30.27
N ASP A 156 -1.22 18.01 30.68
CA ASP A 156 -2.06 18.44 31.81
C ASP A 156 -1.64 17.76 33.14
N GLY A 157 -0.34 17.59 33.35
CA GLY A 157 0.21 16.75 34.42
C GLY A 157 -0.01 15.25 34.20
N THR A 158 0.77 14.40 34.87
CA THR A 158 0.48 12.96 34.93
C THR A 158 -0.74 12.75 35.84
N PRO A 159 -1.74 11.93 35.44
CA PRO A 159 -1.72 10.87 34.43
C PRO A 159 -2.41 11.21 33.08
N ASN A 160 -2.82 12.46 32.85
CA ASN A 160 -3.70 12.81 31.74
C ASN A 160 -2.97 13.33 30.48
N ALA A 161 -1.64 13.27 30.45
CA ALA A 161 -0.86 13.67 29.29
C ALA A 161 -1.29 12.87 28.04
N ASN A 162 -1.69 13.59 26.99
CA ASN A 162 -2.24 13.01 25.78
C ASN A 162 -1.77 13.74 24.53
N ALA A 163 -1.84 13.07 23.39
CA ALA A 163 -1.65 13.65 22.07
C ALA A 163 -2.92 13.43 21.24
N ASP A 164 -3.48 14.50 20.67
CA ASP A 164 -4.53 14.38 19.66
C ASP A 164 -3.87 14.27 18.28
N ILE A 165 -3.95 13.09 17.67
CA ILE A 165 -3.20 12.74 16.46
C ILE A 165 -4.10 12.69 15.21
N ASP A 166 -3.50 12.99 14.06
CA ASP A 166 -4.02 12.65 12.74
C ASP A 166 -2.84 12.10 11.92
N VAL A 167 -2.76 10.77 11.82
CA VAL A 167 -1.61 10.08 11.24
C VAL A 167 -2.06 9.08 10.19
N THR A 168 -1.29 9.01 9.12
CA THR A 168 -1.56 8.14 7.98
C THR A 168 -0.48 7.11 7.83
N LEU A 169 -0.88 5.85 7.83
CA LEU A 169 -0.03 4.71 7.55
C LEU A 169 -0.40 4.19 6.17
N ARG A 170 0.62 3.80 5.41
CA ARG A 170 0.47 3.12 4.13
C ARG A 170 1.06 1.72 4.28
N VAL A 171 0.30 0.68 3.96
CA VAL A 171 0.77 -0.70 4.09
C VAL A 171 0.40 -1.51 2.87
N ASP A 172 1.36 -2.30 2.37
CA ASP A 172 1.10 -3.33 1.37
C ASP A 172 0.54 -4.56 2.06
N LEU A 173 -0.63 -5.00 1.59
CA LEU A 173 -1.31 -6.17 2.11
C LEU A 173 -1.00 -7.37 1.22
N ARG A 174 -0.37 -8.40 1.80
CA ARG A 174 -0.07 -9.68 1.15
C ARG A 174 -0.86 -10.81 1.80
N VAL A 175 -1.33 -11.75 0.99
CA VAL A 175 -2.00 -12.97 1.43
C VAL A 175 -1.19 -14.18 1.00
N SER A 176 -0.97 -15.12 1.91
CA SER A 176 -0.22 -16.35 1.67
C SER A 176 -0.78 -17.52 2.49
N ALA A 177 -0.24 -18.72 2.27
CA ALA A 177 -0.58 -19.93 3.02
C ALA A 177 -2.11 -20.12 3.15
N VAL A 178 -2.80 -20.09 2.00
CA VAL A 178 -4.26 -20.18 1.94
C VAL A 178 -4.68 -21.63 1.91
N PHE A 179 -5.63 -22.01 2.78
CA PHE A 179 -6.22 -23.33 2.82
C PHE A 179 -7.73 -23.23 2.75
N GLN A 180 -8.34 -24.01 1.85
CA GLN A 180 -9.77 -24.19 1.73
C GLN A 180 -10.12 -25.60 2.21
N ASP A 181 -10.92 -25.73 3.26
CA ASP A 181 -11.26 -27.03 3.86
C ASP A 181 -10.02 -27.91 4.16
N GLY A 182 -8.91 -27.27 4.53
CA GLY A 182 -7.63 -27.92 4.81
C GLY A 182 -6.79 -28.26 3.57
N LEU A 183 -7.30 -28.08 2.35
CA LEU A 183 -6.52 -28.23 1.12
C LEU A 183 -5.81 -26.91 0.78
N PRO A 184 -4.50 -26.95 0.47
CA PRO A 184 -3.76 -25.75 0.10
C PRO A 184 -4.27 -25.20 -1.25
N LEU A 185 -4.59 -23.91 -1.29
CA LEU A 185 -4.85 -23.17 -2.51
C LEU A 185 -3.57 -22.45 -2.95
N ALA A 186 -3.15 -22.70 -4.19
CA ALA A 186 -1.89 -22.17 -4.72
C ALA A 186 -2.02 -20.70 -5.13
N VAL A 187 -2.10 -19.79 -4.16
CA VAL A 187 -2.15 -18.34 -4.41
C VAL A 187 -0.81 -17.73 -4.81
N GLY A 188 0.28 -18.49 -4.73
CA GLY A 188 1.62 -18.04 -5.10
C GLY A 188 2.20 -16.97 -4.16
N ASP A 189 3.43 -16.55 -4.44
CA ASP A 189 4.12 -15.56 -3.63
C ASP A 189 3.77 -14.11 -3.99
N GLY A 190 3.14 -13.89 -5.14
CA GLY A 190 2.84 -12.56 -5.66
C GLY A 190 1.59 -11.91 -5.07
N CYS A 191 0.73 -12.69 -4.40
CA CYS A 191 -0.65 -12.29 -4.08
C CYS A 191 -0.72 -11.13 -3.07
N ARG A 192 -0.87 -9.91 -3.59
CA ARG A 192 -0.86 -8.66 -2.82
C ARG A 192 -1.78 -7.61 -3.40
N THR A 193 -2.04 -6.53 -2.66
CA THR A 193 -2.80 -5.40 -3.17
C THR A 193 -2.05 -4.66 -4.28
N VAL A 194 -2.80 -4.15 -5.27
CA VAL A 194 -2.24 -3.36 -6.40
C VAL A 194 -1.65 -2.02 -5.96
N SER A 195 -2.05 -1.53 -4.80
CA SER A 195 -1.55 -0.31 -4.18
C SER A 195 -1.54 -0.44 -2.66
N PRO A 196 -0.79 0.40 -1.94
CA PRO A 196 -0.81 0.42 -0.49
C PRO A 196 -2.19 0.78 0.05
N LEU A 197 -2.63 0.05 1.08
CA LEU A 197 -3.77 0.39 1.91
C LEU A 197 -3.45 1.64 2.74
N GLU A 198 -4.33 2.65 2.70
CA GLU A 198 -4.22 3.81 3.57
C GLU A 198 -5.04 3.62 4.85
N ILE A 199 -4.37 3.73 5.99
CA ILE A 199 -4.97 3.68 7.32
C ILE A 199 -4.78 5.04 7.97
N ARG A 200 -5.87 5.73 8.31
CA ARG A 200 -5.79 7.02 9.01
C ARG A 200 -6.23 6.86 10.46
N LEU A 201 -5.29 7.08 11.37
CA LEU A 201 -5.50 7.04 12.81
C LEU A 201 -5.74 8.46 13.30
N ARG A 202 -6.93 8.69 13.86
CA ARG A 202 -7.35 9.99 14.36
C ARG A 202 -7.90 9.89 15.76
N GLY A 203 -7.51 10.84 16.60
CA GLY A 203 -8.04 11.00 17.95
C GLY A 203 -6.97 11.05 19.02
N LYS A 204 -7.43 11.03 20.27
CA LYS A 204 -6.57 11.19 21.45
C LYS A 204 -5.92 9.88 21.86
N VAL A 205 -4.61 9.93 22.07
CA VAL A 205 -3.81 8.84 22.67
C VAL A 205 -3.15 9.33 23.94
N LEU A 206 -3.20 8.51 24.99
CA LEU A 206 -2.48 8.76 26.24
C LEU A 206 -1.00 8.49 26.02
N VAL A 207 -0.14 9.44 26.40
CA VAL A 207 1.31 9.33 26.18
C VAL A 207 2.09 9.00 27.45
N VAL A 208 1.37 8.68 28.53
CA VAL A 208 1.96 8.17 29.78
C VAL A 208 2.25 6.67 29.63
N PRO A 209 3.46 6.19 29.94
CA PRO A 209 3.81 4.77 29.83
C PRO A 209 2.82 3.85 30.57
N GLY A 210 2.48 2.71 29.96
CA GLY A 210 1.50 1.74 30.45
C GLY A 210 0.04 2.11 30.14
N SER A 211 -0.24 3.33 29.68
CA SER A 211 -1.59 3.74 29.31
C SER A 211 -2.06 3.01 28.06
N VAL A 212 -3.36 2.75 28.01
CA VAL A 212 -4.02 2.10 26.86
C VAL A 212 -4.90 3.13 26.18
N SER A 213 -4.81 3.21 24.85
CA SER A 213 -5.67 4.02 23.99
C SER A 213 -6.27 3.17 22.89
N THR A 214 -7.49 3.48 22.49
CA THR A 214 -8.19 2.78 21.41
C THR A 214 -8.63 3.78 20.36
N LEU A 215 -8.19 3.57 19.12
CA LEU A 215 -8.59 4.37 17.96
C LEU A 215 -9.35 3.50 16.97
N THR A 216 -10.50 3.98 16.51
CA THR A 216 -11.23 3.35 15.41
C THR A 216 -10.90 4.03 14.09
N SER A 217 -10.81 3.24 13.04
CA SER A 217 -10.59 3.73 11.68
C SER A 217 -11.35 2.89 10.67
N THR A 218 -11.53 3.42 9.47
CA THR A 218 -12.14 2.68 8.36
C THR A 218 -11.20 2.74 7.17
N VAL A 219 -11.06 1.61 6.48
CA VAL A 219 -10.13 1.47 5.37
C VAL A 219 -10.83 0.88 4.15
N THR A 220 -10.28 1.18 2.98
CA THR A 220 -10.70 0.60 1.70
C THR A 220 -9.62 -0.34 1.22
N ILE A 221 -9.89 -1.65 1.21
CA ILE A 221 -8.93 -2.64 0.74
C ILE A 221 -8.85 -2.57 -0.79
N PRO A 222 -7.68 -2.25 -1.39
CA PRO A 222 -7.52 -2.21 -2.83
C PRO A 222 -7.72 -3.58 -3.48
N PRO A 223 -7.90 -3.65 -4.82
CA PRO A 223 -7.83 -4.90 -5.57
C PRO A 223 -6.52 -5.64 -5.33
N PHE A 224 -6.56 -6.96 -5.51
CA PHE A 224 -5.39 -7.84 -5.46
C PHE A 224 -4.83 -8.09 -6.86
N THR A 225 -3.53 -8.39 -6.89
CA THR A 225 -2.84 -8.85 -8.08
C THR A 225 -1.77 -9.90 -7.75
N GLY A 226 -1.44 -10.73 -8.74
CA GLY A 226 -0.39 -11.74 -8.64
C GLY A 226 -0.81 -12.95 -7.79
N CYS A 227 -2.11 -13.17 -7.66
CA CYS A 227 -2.71 -14.31 -6.97
C CYS A 227 -2.90 -15.47 -7.96
N GLY A 228 -2.38 -16.63 -7.58
CA GLY A 228 -2.45 -17.85 -8.38
C GLY A 228 -1.10 -18.25 -8.98
N THR A 229 -0.91 -19.55 -9.20
CA THR A 229 0.31 -20.09 -9.86
C THR A 229 0.00 -20.70 -11.23
N THR A 230 -1.12 -21.40 -11.36
CA THR A 230 -1.57 -22.06 -12.60
C THR A 230 -2.78 -21.40 -13.23
N GLU A 231 -3.55 -20.65 -12.43
CA GLU A 231 -4.75 -19.93 -12.83
C GLU A 231 -4.72 -18.52 -12.24
N ASP A 232 -5.49 -17.60 -12.82
CA ASP A 232 -5.63 -16.24 -12.30
C ASP A 232 -6.67 -16.20 -11.18
N LEU A 233 -6.19 -15.99 -9.94
CA LEU A 233 -7.03 -15.86 -8.75
C LEU A 233 -7.27 -14.40 -8.36
N ASP A 234 -6.75 -13.41 -9.10
CA ASP A 234 -6.91 -11.99 -8.80
C ASP A 234 -8.39 -11.60 -8.68
N PRO A 235 -9.30 -12.01 -9.59
CA PRO A 235 -10.72 -11.66 -9.49
C PRO A 235 -11.40 -12.29 -8.26
N LEU A 236 -11.01 -13.52 -7.90
CA LEU A 236 -11.58 -14.23 -6.75
C LEU A 236 -11.20 -13.54 -5.44
N VAL A 237 -9.89 -13.30 -5.23
CA VAL A 237 -9.39 -12.67 -4.01
C VAL A 237 -9.91 -11.23 -3.89
N THR A 238 -9.89 -10.48 -5.00
CA THR A 238 -10.46 -9.12 -5.07
C THR A 238 -11.96 -9.12 -4.75
N GLY A 239 -12.70 -10.06 -5.32
CA GLY A 239 -14.14 -10.19 -5.11
C GLY A 239 -14.51 -10.45 -3.65
N LEU A 240 -13.71 -11.25 -2.94
CA LEU A 240 -13.94 -11.65 -1.56
C LEU A 240 -13.49 -10.63 -0.52
N VAL A 241 -12.34 -9.98 -0.73
CA VAL A 241 -11.67 -9.19 0.32
C VAL A 241 -11.72 -7.69 0.05
N SER A 242 -11.54 -7.26 -1.20
CA SER A 242 -11.39 -5.84 -1.54
C SER A 242 -12.69 -5.05 -1.40
N GLY A 243 -12.58 -3.77 -1.08
CA GLY A 243 -13.72 -2.85 -0.98
C GLY A 243 -13.64 -1.90 0.21
N PRO A 244 -14.53 -0.90 0.25
CA PRO A 244 -14.59 0.08 1.34
C PRO A 244 -15.22 -0.52 2.60
N GLY A 245 -15.10 0.22 3.72
CA GLY A 245 -15.89 -0.03 4.92
C GLY A 245 -15.33 -1.09 5.86
N THR A 246 -14.08 -1.52 5.66
CA THR A 246 -13.43 -2.42 6.63
C THR A 246 -13.06 -1.60 7.88
N GLY A 247 -13.68 -1.92 9.00
CA GLY A 247 -13.44 -1.26 10.28
C GLY A 247 -12.22 -1.85 10.99
N LEU A 248 -11.37 -0.98 11.52
CA LEU A 248 -10.23 -1.36 12.36
C LEU A 248 -10.38 -0.75 13.75
N THR A 249 -10.13 -1.56 14.78
CA THR A 249 -9.93 -1.15 16.16
C THR A 249 -8.46 -1.28 16.48
N ASN A 250 -7.79 -0.16 16.69
CA ASN A 250 -6.38 -0.06 16.98
C ASN A 250 -6.21 0.16 18.47
N ARG A 251 -5.70 -0.85 19.17
CA ARG A 251 -5.35 -0.76 20.58
C ARG A 251 -3.86 -0.44 20.70
N LEU A 252 -3.55 0.71 21.30
CA LEU A 252 -2.20 1.20 21.54
C LEU A 252 -1.88 1.10 23.03
N VAL A 253 -0.72 0.56 23.38
CA VAL A 253 -0.15 0.63 24.73
C VAL A 253 1.10 1.46 24.68
N THR A 254 1.14 2.54 25.45
CA THR A 254 2.30 3.43 25.45
C THR A 254 3.47 2.77 26.16
N ARG A 255 4.60 2.68 25.48
CA ARG A 255 5.85 2.15 26.02
C ARG A 255 6.72 3.26 26.59
N PRO A 256 7.55 2.96 27.60
CA PRO A 256 8.60 3.87 28.03
C PRO A 256 9.50 4.28 26.84
N PRO A 257 10.04 5.51 26.83
CA PRO A 257 11.12 5.86 25.93
C PRO A 257 12.33 4.95 26.22
N VAL A 258 13.01 4.50 25.17
CA VAL A 258 14.25 3.72 25.23
C VAL A 258 15.46 4.61 24.99
#